data_AF-A0A4R0Q251-F1
#
_entry.id   AF-A0A4R0Q251-F1
#
_cell.length_a   1.000
_cell.length_b   1.000
_cell.length_c   1.000
_cell.angle_alpha   90.00
_cell.angle_beta   90.00
_cell.angle_gamma   90.00
#
_symmetry.space_group_name_H-M   'P 1'
#
loop_
_entity.id
_entity.type
_entity.pdbx_description
1 polymer ?
#
loop_
_entity_poly.entity_id
_entity_poly.type
_entity_poly.pdbx_seq_one_letter_code
_entity_poly.pdbx_strand_id
1 'polypeptide(L)'
;MTTITVQVDNEQNAALLEKMLKALSFVEDVDIKKHQPNMVEEPKGSYQKLKKVIDNTEGNIMFKDIKDPSKWQSDLRDEWEIN
;
A
#
# COMPACT_ATOMS: atom_id res chain seq x y z
N MET A 1 13.03 31.92 1.61
CA MET A 1 12.01 31.03 2.20
C MET A 1 12.71 29.72 2.49
N THR A 2 12.68 29.26 3.74
CA THR A 2 13.41 28.06 4.15
C THR A 2 12.39 27.01 4.54
N THR A 3 12.45 25.84 3.91
CA THR A 3 11.56 24.72 4.21
C THR A 3 12.28 23.75 5.13
N ILE A 4 11.65 23.38 6.25
CA ILE A 4 12.18 22.41 7.20
C ILE A 4 11.29 21.17 7.12
N THR A 5 11.91 20.01 6.94
CA THR A 5 11.21 18.71 7.01
C THR A 5 11.51 18.07 8.35
N VAL A 6 10.47 17.76 9.12
CA VAL A 6 10.58 17.11 10.43
C VAL A 6 9.89 15.75 10.36
N GLN A 7 10.61 14.69 10.73
CA GLN A 7 10.03 13.36 10.90
C GLN A 7 9.57 13.17 12.33
N VAL A 8 8.36 12.64 12.49
CA VAL A 8 7.74 12.38 13.80
C VAL A 8 7.41 10.89 13.89
N ASP A 9 7.55 10.33 15.08
CA ASP A 9 7.44 8.91 15.39
C ASP A 9 6.00 8.37 15.33
N ASN A 10 4.99 9.21 15.60
CA ASN A 10 3.60 8.81 15.59
C ASN A 10 2.64 9.96 15.21
N GLU A 11 1.40 9.60 14.85
CA GLU A 11 0.38 10.57 14.39
C GLU A 11 -0.07 11.55 15.47
N GLN A 12 -0.10 11.14 16.75
CA GLN A 12 -0.52 12.00 17.85
C GLN A 12 0.49 13.14 18.08
N ASN A 13 1.77 12.80 18.05
CA ASN A 13 2.87 13.75 18.14
C ASN A 13 2.91 14.66 16.91
N ALA A 14 2.60 14.14 15.71
CA ALA A 14 2.50 14.95 14.50
C ALA A 14 1.39 16.00 14.61
N ALA A 15 0.22 15.63 15.13
CA ALA A 15 -0.90 16.56 15.34
C ALA A 15 -0.61 17.62 16.43
N LEU A 16 0.15 17.26 17.47
CA LEU A 16 0.59 18.22 18.49
C LEU A 16 1.60 19.22 17.89
N LEU A 17 2.58 18.72 17.16
CA LEU A 17 3.62 19.53 16.52
C LEU A 17 3.01 20.49 15.49
N GLU A 18 2.05 20.03 14.69
CA GLU A 18 1.30 20.87 13.75
C GLU A 18 0.65 22.07 14.44
N LYS A 19 -0.03 21.84 15.58
CA LYS A 19 -0.68 22.91 16.35
C LYS A 19 0.34 23.91 16.90
N MET A 20 1.49 23.43 17.37
CA MET A 20 2.57 24.29 17.86
C MET A 20 3.16 25.14 16.74
N LEU A 21 3.41 24.55 15.57
CA LEU A 21 3.97 25.25 14.42
C LEU A 21 3.00 26.31 13.86
N LYS A 22 1.70 26.00 13.78
CA LYS A 22 0.67 26.96 13.34
C LYS A 22 0.48 28.14 14.32
N ALA A 23 0.92 28.01 15.57
CA ALA A 23 0.85 29.11 16.55
C ALA A 23 1.97 30.14 16.37
N LEU A 24 3.01 29.82 15.59
CA LEU A 24 4.16 30.70 15.37
C LEU A 24 3.84 31.67 14.22
N SER A 25 3.94 32.98 14.49
CA SER A 25 3.58 34.04 13.54
C SER A 25 4.44 34.10 12.27
N PHE A 26 5.58 33.41 12.25
CA PHE A 26 6.52 33.36 11.12
C PHE A 26 6.37 32.08 10.29
N VAL A 27 5.46 31.18 10.67
CA VAL A 27 5.17 29.97 9.89
C VAL A 27 4.08 30.31 8.88
N GLU A 28 4.44 30.26 7.61
CA GLU A 28 3.53 30.59 6.50
C GLU A 28 2.59 29.43 6.16
N ASP A 29 3.09 28.19 6.16
CA ASP A 29 2.31 27.00 5.88
C ASP A 29 2.89 25.75 6.56
N VAL A 30 2.04 24.75 6.81
CA VAL A 30 2.41 23.45 7.39
C VAL A 30 1.75 22.33 6.60
N ASP A 31 2.56 21.58 5.84
CA ASP A 31 2.13 20.40 5.08
C ASP A 31 2.43 19.10 5.85
N ILE A 32 1.40 18.26 6.01
CA ILE A 32 1.54 16.95 6.64
C ILE A 32 1.49 15.88 5.57
N LYS A 33 2.68 15.38 5.21
CA LYS A 33 2.83 14.19 4.39
C LYS A 33 2.52 12.96 5.24
N LYS A 34 1.24 12.63 5.35
CA LYS A 34 0.86 11.29 5.81
C LYS A 34 1.44 10.31 4.80
N HIS A 35 2.23 9.36 5.28
CA HIS A 35 2.65 8.23 4.46
C HIS A 35 1.36 7.49 4.10
N GLN A 36 0.74 7.83 2.97
CA GLN A 36 -0.27 6.96 2.41
C GLN A 36 0.48 5.65 2.14
N PRO A 37 0.07 4.52 2.75
CA PRO A 37 0.50 3.23 2.21
C PRO A 37 0.16 3.27 0.72
N ASN A 38 1.00 2.67 -0.13
CA ASN A 38 0.75 2.52 -1.56
C ASN A 38 -0.55 1.71 -1.78
N MET A 39 -1.71 2.29 -1.48
CA MET A 39 -3.02 1.75 -1.75
C MET A 39 -3.35 2.28 -3.12
N VAL A 40 -2.94 1.51 -4.12
CA VAL A 40 -3.45 1.65 -5.47
C VAL A 40 -4.96 1.60 -5.36
N GLU A 41 -5.66 2.67 -5.77
CA GLU A 41 -7.13 2.65 -5.81
C GLU A 41 -7.56 1.45 -6.66
N GLU A 42 -8.34 0.55 -6.08
CA GLU A 42 -8.81 -0.62 -6.82
C GLU A 42 -9.65 -0.15 -8.02
N PRO A 43 -9.30 -0.59 -9.25
CA PRO A 43 -10.01 -0.14 -10.44
C PRO A 43 -11.48 -0.57 -10.37
N LYS A 44 -12.39 0.40 -10.51
CA LYS A 44 -13.84 0.17 -10.50
C LYS A 44 -14.27 -0.61 -11.75
N GLY A 45 -15.23 -1.52 -11.61
CA GLY A 45 -15.84 -2.24 -12.73
C GLY A 45 -15.53 -3.74 -12.78
N SER A 46 -15.07 -4.25 -13.94
CA SER A 46 -14.88 -5.68 -14.18
C SER A 46 -13.88 -6.35 -13.22
N TYR A 47 -12.87 -5.61 -12.77
CA TYR A 47 -11.91 -6.07 -11.78
C TYR A 47 -12.57 -6.47 -10.46
N GLN A 48 -13.51 -5.67 -9.95
CA GLN A 48 -14.25 -5.99 -8.72
C GLN A 48 -15.13 -7.23 -8.86
N LYS A 49 -15.65 -7.51 -10.06
CA LYS A 49 -16.40 -8.75 -10.33
C LYS A 49 -15.47 -9.95 -10.28
N LEU A 50 -14.32 -9.87 -10.95
CA LEU A 50 -13.31 -10.94 -10.95
C LEU A 50 -12.78 -11.19 -9.53
N LYS A 51 -12.47 -10.12 -8.79
CA LYS A 51 -12.04 -10.20 -7.40
C LYS A 51 -13.08 -10.86 -6.51
N LYS A 52 -14.36 -10.46 -6.59
CA LYS A 52 -15.44 -11.13 -5.84
C LYS A 52 -15.58 -12.60 -6.19
N VAL A 53 -15.39 -12.99 -7.45
CA VAL A 53 -15.42 -14.40 -7.85
C VAL A 53 -14.25 -15.13 -7.20
N ILE A 54 -13.03 -14.62 -7.31
CA ILE A 54 -11.82 -15.21 -6.71
C ILE A 54 -11.95 -15.31 -5.19
N ASP A 55 -12.44 -14.26 -4.52
CA ASP A 55 -12.63 -14.18 -3.07
C ASP A 55 -13.75 -15.12 -2.57
N ASN A 56 -14.81 -15.32 -3.37
CA ASN A 56 -15.87 -16.30 -3.08
C ASN A 56 -15.47 -17.74 -3.43
N THR A 57 -14.43 -17.90 -4.25
CA THR A 57 -13.82 -19.21 -4.43
C THR A 57 -12.92 -19.44 -3.22
N GLU A 58 -12.70 -20.69 -2.84
CA GLU A 58 -11.72 -21.03 -1.81
C GLU A 58 -10.28 -20.79 -2.31
N GLY A 59 -9.95 -19.62 -2.87
CA GLY A 59 -8.64 -19.30 -3.42
C GLY A 59 -7.53 -19.45 -2.37
N ASN A 60 -7.88 -19.22 -1.10
CA ASN A 60 -6.97 -19.45 0.03
C ASN A 60 -6.75 -20.94 0.35
N ILE A 61 -7.53 -21.85 -0.25
CA ILE A 61 -7.44 -23.31 -0.11
C ILE A 61 -6.86 -23.94 -1.38
N MET A 62 -7.14 -23.36 -2.56
CA MET A 62 -6.68 -23.85 -3.86
C MET A 62 -5.16 -23.99 -3.99
N PHE A 63 -4.40 -23.18 -3.26
CA PHE A 63 -2.93 -23.17 -3.34
C PHE A 63 -2.24 -23.68 -2.08
N LYS A 64 -2.99 -24.28 -1.12
CA LYS A 64 -2.41 -24.76 0.15
C LYS A 64 -1.41 -25.90 -0.03
N ASP A 65 -1.55 -26.68 -1.10
CA ASP A 65 -0.68 -27.81 -1.38
C ASP A 65 0.63 -27.39 -2.07
N ILE A 66 0.74 -26.13 -2.49
CA ILE A 66 1.94 -25.57 -3.11
C ILE A 66 2.93 -25.16 -2.02
N LYS A 67 3.89 -26.04 -1.75
CA LYS A 67 4.93 -25.83 -0.72
C LYS A 67 5.89 -24.68 -1.05
N ASP A 68 6.19 -24.47 -2.33
CA ASP A 68 7.08 -23.42 -2.81
C ASP A 68 6.43 -22.70 -4.01
N PRO A 69 5.71 -21.59 -3.77
CA PRO A 69 5.03 -20.85 -4.82
C PRO A 69 5.98 -20.31 -5.90
N SER A 70 7.18 -19.88 -5.51
CA SER A 70 8.16 -19.30 -6.44
C SER A 70 8.70 -20.34 -7.41
N LYS A 71 8.97 -21.55 -6.90
CA LYS A 71 9.38 -22.67 -7.74
C LYS A 71 8.26 -23.12 -8.66
N TRP A 72 7.04 -23.31 -8.13
CA TRP A 72 5.88 -23.70 -8.92
C TRP A 72 5.58 -22.74 -10.08
N GLN A 73 5.72 -21.43 -9.84
CA GLN A 73 5.57 -20.41 -10.89
C GLN A 73 6.70 -20.47 -11.94
N SER A 74 7.93 -20.77 -11.52
CA SER A 74 9.06 -20.90 -12.44
C SER A 74 8.88 -22.14 -13.33
N ASP A 75 8.51 -23.28 -12.74
CA ASP A 75 8.27 -24.52 -13.47
C ASP A 75 7.14 -24.35 -14.51
N LEU A 76 6.03 -23.67 -14.15
CA LEU A 76 4.95 -23.34 -15.10
C LEU A 76 5.39 -22.47 -16.28
N ARG A 77 6.23 -21.45 -16.02
CA ARG A 77 6.77 -20.59 -17.08
C ARG A 77 7.64 -21.42 -18.03
N ASP A 78 8.52 -22.23 -17.47
CA ASP A 78 9.46 -23.03 -18.24
C ASP A 78 8.72 -24.08 -19.08
N GLU A 79 7.63 -24.69 -18.57
CA GLU A 79 6.73 -25.58 -19.34
C GLU A 79 6.06 -24.90 -20.55
N TRP A 80 5.75 -23.60 -20.44
CA TRP A 80 5.13 -22.83 -21.51
C TRP A 80 6.15 -22.39 -22.57
N GLU A 81 7.41 -22.19 -22.19
CA GLU A 81 8.48 -21.85 -23.14
C GLU A 81 8.97 -23.08 -23.93
N ILE A 82 8.72 -24.29 -23.41
CA ILE A 82 9.10 -25.56 -24.04
C ILE A 82 8.06 -26.03 -25.09
N ASN A 83 6.84 -25.51 -25.09
CA ASN A 83 5.79 -25.80 -26.09
C ASN A 83 5.64 -24.69 -27.14
#